data_AF-A0A6M2DX00-F1
#
_entry.id   AF-A0A6M2DX00-F1
#
_cell.length_a   1.000
_cell.length_b   1.000
_cell.length_c   1.000
_cell.angle_alpha   90.00
_cell.angle_beta   90.00
_cell.angle_gamma   90.00
#
_symmetry.space_group_name_H-M   'P 1'
#
loop_
_entity.id
_entity.type
_entity.pdbx_description
1 polymer ?
#
loop_
_entity_poly.entity_id
_entity_poly.type
_entity_poly.pdbx_seq_one_letter_code
_entity_poly.pdbx_strand_id
1 'polypeptide(L)'
;MQGRSKLCAKLTSTFLRKWWFVIGIGVCLIVLGAVIAATFSCLVRLVIDSRIVLQPGSQTYGWWAKPPVEPVIRIYVYNMTNADEFLNNGSKPILDELGPYVYLEDWEKVDIEVNDNNTLSFNQRKVYRFNEELSAGAEDDVVVVPNIPMLSATSQSKHAARFLRLAMASIMDILKIKPFVEVSVGQLLWGYEDPLLKLAKDVVPKEQKLPYEEFGLMYGKNGTSNDRVTMFSGAGDITR
;
A
#
# COMPACT_ATOMS: atom_id res chain seq x y z
N MET A 1 -38.28 12.01 -84.45
CA MET A 1 -37.89 11.17 -83.28
C MET A 1 -36.62 11.66 -82.53
N GLN A 2 -36.05 12.84 -82.84
CA GLN A 2 -34.74 13.29 -82.30
C GLN A 2 -34.79 14.09 -80.98
N GLY A 3 -35.97 14.61 -80.58
CA GLY A 3 -36.13 15.40 -79.34
C GLY A 3 -36.25 14.57 -78.06
N ARG A 4 -36.92 13.41 -78.14
CA ARG A 4 -37.11 12.50 -76.99
C ARG A 4 -35.80 11.83 -76.55
N SER A 5 -34.88 11.52 -77.47
CA SER A 5 -33.57 10.94 -77.15
C SER A 5 -32.64 11.94 -76.45
N LYS A 6 -32.67 13.22 -76.83
CA LYS A 6 -31.87 14.29 -76.19
C LYS A 6 -32.35 14.61 -74.76
N LEU A 7 -33.66 14.54 -74.51
CA LEU A 7 -34.25 14.71 -73.17
C LEU A 7 -33.91 13.51 -72.25
N CYS A 8 -34.04 12.28 -72.74
CA CYS A 8 -33.60 11.10 -71.99
C CYS A 8 -32.11 11.19 -71.66
N ALA A 9 -31.22 11.48 -72.62
CA ALA A 9 -29.78 11.60 -72.36
C ALA A 9 -29.40 12.71 -71.34
N LYS A 10 -30.12 13.85 -71.33
CA LYS A 10 -29.93 14.90 -70.31
C LYS A 10 -30.45 14.49 -68.92
N LEU A 11 -31.56 13.74 -68.87
CA LEU A 11 -32.09 13.20 -67.61
C LEU A 11 -31.15 12.11 -67.06
N THR A 12 -30.59 11.24 -67.90
CA THR A 12 -29.59 10.26 -67.49
C THR A 12 -28.29 10.93 -67.04
N SER A 13 -27.79 11.98 -67.73
CA SER A 13 -26.54 12.64 -67.33
C SER A 13 -26.67 13.45 -66.04
N THR A 14 -27.80 14.10 -65.80
CA THR A 14 -28.08 14.82 -64.54
C THR A 14 -28.33 13.86 -63.38
N PHE A 15 -28.96 12.71 -63.63
CA PHE A 15 -29.11 11.62 -62.66
C PHE A 15 -27.75 11.01 -62.31
N LEU A 16 -26.94 10.60 -63.29
CA LEU A 16 -25.57 10.07 -63.05
C LEU A 16 -24.70 11.07 -62.28
N ARG A 17 -24.78 12.38 -62.60
CA ARG A 17 -24.01 13.43 -61.91
C ARG A 17 -24.39 13.57 -60.43
N LYS A 18 -25.66 13.37 -60.07
CA LYS A 18 -26.11 13.34 -58.67
C LYS A 18 -25.60 12.11 -57.92
N TRP A 19 -25.58 10.94 -58.56
CA TRP A 19 -25.03 9.72 -57.97
C TRP A 19 -23.51 9.80 -57.74
N TRP A 20 -22.75 10.41 -58.65
CA TRP A 20 -21.33 10.67 -58.45
C TRP A 20 -21.05 11.60 -57.25
N PHE A 21 -21.93 12.58 -57.01
CA PHE A 21 -21.84 13.45 -55.83
C PHE A 21 -22.11 12.68 -54.53
N VAL A 22 -23.13 11.81 -54.52
CA VAL A 22 -23.44 10.95 -53.36
C VAL A 22 -22.32 9.96 -53.08
N ILE A 23 -21.75 9.33 -54.11
CA ILE A 23 -20.60 8.42 -53.98
C ILE A 23 -19.38 9.19 -53.47
N GLY A 24 -19.12 10.40 -53.99
CA GLY A 24 -18.02 11.25 -53.53
C GLY A 24 -18.14 11.60 -52.04
N ILE A 25 -19.34 11.94 -51.57
CA ILE A 25 -19.61 12.18 -50.14
C ILE A 25 -19.42 10.89 -49.33
N GLY A 26 -19.94 9.76 -49.81
CA GLY A 26 -19.80 8.47 -49.14
C GLY A 26 -18.33 8.06 -48.97
N VAL A 27 -17.53 8.19 -50.01
CA VAL A 27 -16.08 7.94 -49.95
C VAL A 27 -15.40 8.93 -49.00
N CYS A 28 -15.78 10.21 -49.02
CA CYS A 28 -15.23 11.22 -48.11
C CYS A 28 -15.53 10.88 -46.63
N LEU A 29 -16.75 10.42 -46.32
CA LEU A 29 -17.13 10.00 -44.96
C LEU A 29 -16.38 8.73 -44.53
N ILE A 30 -16.18 7.77 -45.42
CA ILE A 30 -15.41 6.55 -45.13
C ILE A 30 -13.94 6.91 -44.84
N VAL A 31 -13.34 7.77 -45.66
CA VAL A 31 -11.96 8.24 -45.44
C VAL A 31 -11.85 9.01 -44.14
N LEU A 32 -12.80 9.91 -43.84
CA LEU A 32 -12.82 10.64 -42.57
C LEU A 32 -12.95 9.70 -41.37
N GLY A 33 -13.85 8.72 -41.44
CA GLY A 33 -14.03 7.70 -40.40
C GLY A 33 -12.76 6.87 -40.18
N ALA A 34 -12.08 6.47 -41.26
CA ALA A 34 -10.81 5.75 -41.18
C ALA A 34 -9.69 6.59 -40.57
N VAL A 35 -9.59 7.88 -40.92
CA VAL A 35 -8.62 8.81 -40.32
C VAL A 35 -8.89 9.03 -38.84
N ILE A 36 -10.16 9.22 -38.45
CA ILE A 36 -10.53 9.35 -37.04
C ILE A 36 -10.18 8.05 -36.30
N ALA A 37 -10.55 6.88 -36.81
CA ALA A 37 -10.23 5.60 -36.18
C ALA A 37 -8.71 5.39 -36.02
N ALA A 38 -7.92 5.75 -37.03
CA ALA A 38 -6.46 5.64 -36.98
C ALA A 38 -5.82 6.62 -35.97
N THR A 39 -6.36 7.84 -35.83
CA THR A 39 -5.81 8.88 -34.95
C THR A 39 -6.41 8.91 -33.55
N PHE A 40 -7.55 8.25 -33.33
CA PHE A 40 -8.28 8.24 -32.07
C PHE A 40 -7.39 7.78 -30.91
N SER A 41 -6.64 6.70 -31.09
CA SER A 41 -5.73 6.18 -30.07
C SER A 41 -4.64 7.18 -29.69
N CYS A 42 -4.12 7.94 -30.66
CA CYS A 42 -3.11 8.98 -30.41
C CYS A 42 -3.70 10.14 -29.62
N LEU A 43 -4.87 10.64 -30.05
CA LEU A 43 -5.56 11.74 -29.37
C LEU A 43 -5.93 11.39 -27.93
N VAL A 44 -6.47 10.18 -27.72
CA VAL A 44 -6.82 9.70 -26.38
C VAL A 44 -5.59 9.60 -25.49
N ARG A 45 -4.48 9.05 -26.00
CA ARG A 45 -3.21 9.00 -25.26
C ARG A 45 -2.72 10.38 -24.88
N LEU A 46 -2.67 11.33 -25.81
CA LEU A 46 -2.25 12.71 -25.51
C LEU A 46 -3.09 13.37 -24.42
N VAL A 47 -4.42 13.16 -24.44
CA VAL A 47 -5.31 13.68 -23.41
C VAL A 47 -5.05 12.99 -22.07
N ILE A 48 -4.95 11.66 -22.04
CA ILE A 48 -4.70 10.91 -20.81
C ILE A 48 -3.36 11.30 -20.22
N ASP A 49 -2.29 11.26 -21.02
CA ASP A 49 -0.92 11.57 -20.58
C ASP A 49 -0.88 12.95 -19.93
N SER A 50 -1.53 13.96 -20.52
CA SER A 50 -1.60 15.31 -19.93
C SER A 50 -2.38 15.39 -18.61
N ARG A 51 -3.31 14.47 -18.35
CA ARG A 51 -4.17 14.46 -17.16
C ARG A 51 -3.61 13.63 -16.02
N ILE A 52 -2.82 12.60 -16.31
CA ILE A 52 -2.27 11.71 -15.29
C ILE A 52 -0.95 12.20 -14.69
N VAL A 53 -0.30 13.21 -15.31
CA VAL A 53 0.88 13.85 -14.72
C VAL A 53 0.54 14.42 -13.34
N LEU A 54 1.42 14.16 -12.38
CA LEU A 54 1.33 14.68 -11.02
C LEU A 54 1.80 16.14 -10.96
N GLN A 55 0.93 17.05 -11.40
CA GLN A 55 1.17 18.49 -11.35
C GLN A 55 0.35 19.16 -10.25
N PRO A 56 0.93 20.08 -9.46
CA PRO A 56 0.17 20.85 -8.48
C PRO A 56 -1.06 21.51 -9.10
N GLY A 57 -2.22 21.32 -8.47
CA GLY A 57 -3.51 21.83 -8.96
C GLY A 57 -4.26 20.90 -9.92
N SER A 58 -3.65 19.79 -10.37
CA SER A 58 -4.38 18.76 -11.12
C SER A 58 -5.23 17.88 -10.19
N GLN A 59 -6.34 17.35 -10.70
CA GLN A 59 -7.19 16.41 -9.95
C GLN A 59 -6.42 15.14 -9.55
N THR A 60 -5.61 14.61 -10.48
CA THR A 60 -4.79 13.41 -10.25
C THR A 60 -3.78 13.64 -9.13
N TYR A 61 -3.16 14.82 -9.07
CA TYR A 61 -2.28 15.19 -7.96
C TYR A 61 -3.02 15.20 -6.63
N GLY A 62 -4.24 15.76 -6.58
CA GLY A 62 -5.08 15.74 -5.38
C GLY A 62 -5.43 14.33 -4.91
N TRP A 63 -5.86 13.46 -5.81
CA TRP A 63 -6.14 12.05 -5.49
C TRP A 63 -4.89 11.24 -5.14
N TRP A 64 -3.75 11.54 -5.76
CA TRP A 64 -2.49 10.90 -5.39
C TRP A 64 -2.02 11.33 -4.00
N ALA A 65 -2.14 12.63 -3.67
CA ALA A 65 -1.76 13.18 -2.37
C ALA A 65 -2.69 12.69 -1.26
N LYS A 66 -4.01 12.70 -1.49
CA LYS A 66 -5.03 12.19 -0.57
C LYS A 66 -6.06 11.35 -1.35
N PRO A 67 -5.85 10.02 -1.43
CA PRO A 67 -6.76 9.13 -2.14
C PRO A 67 -8.19 9.22 -1.59
N PRO A 68 -9.23 9.26 -2.44
CA PRO A 68 -10.63 9.32 -2.02
C PRO A 68 -11.16 7.92 -1.65
N VAL A 69 -10.32 7.10 -1.03
CA VAL A 69 -10.64 5.73 -0.60
C VAL A 69 -10.17 5.57 0.83
N GLU A 70 -10.89 4.75 1.59
CA GLU A 70 -10.55 4.38 2.97
C GLU A 70 -10.15 2.90 2.99
N PRO A 71 -8.85 2.59 2.93
CA PRO A 71 -8.39 1.21 3.03
C PRO A 71 -8.75 0.62 4.39
N VAL A 72 -9.05 -0.68 4.39
CA VAL A 72 -9.42 -1.43 5.60
C VAL A 72 -8.44 -2.57 5.78
N ILE A 73 -7.75 -2.61 6.92
CA ILE A 73 -6.90 -3.72 7.32
C ILE A 73 -7.66 -4.62 8.31
N ARG A 74 -7.59 -5.93 8.08
CA ARG A 74 -8.18 -6.95 8.94
C ARG A 74 -7.06 -7.81 9.49
N ILE A 75 -6.94 -7.85 10.80
CA ILE A 75 -5.87 -8.55 11.49
C ILE A 75 -6.44 -9.78 12.18
N TYR A 76 -5.78 -10.92 12.00
CA TYR A 76 -6.12 -12.18 12.63
C TYR A 76 -4.93 -12.62 13.48
N VAL A 77 -5.18 -12.96 14.74
CA VAL A 77 -4.16 -13.34 15.71
C VAL A 77 -4.37 -14.79 16.09
N TYR A 78 -3.31 -15.60 16.02
CA TYR A 78 -3.34 -16.98 16.49
C TYR A 78 -2.99 -17.03 17.98
N ASN A 79 -4.01 -17.18 18.81
CA ASN A 79 -3.88 -17.35 20.25
C ASN A 79 -3.46 -18.79 20.59
N MET A 80 -2.46 -18.96 21.44
CA MET A 80 -1.99 -20.28 21.85
C MET A 80 -2.62 -20.73 23.17
N THR A 81 -3.47 -21.77 23.13
CA THR A 81 -4.20 -22.23 24.32
C THR A 81 -3.39 -23.16 25.22
N ASN A 82 -2.38 -23.86 24.70
CA ASN A 82 -1.60 -24.84 25.44
C ASN A 82 -0.10 -24.48 25.57
N ALA A 83 0.21 -23.20 25.78
CA ALA A 83 1.60 -22.71 25.89
C ALA A 83 2.45 -23.46 26.94
N ASP A 84 1.91 -23.69 28.14
CA ASP A 84 2.64 -24.38 29.21
C ASP A 84 2.85 -25.88 28.91
N GLU A 85 1.88 -26.54 28.30
CA GLU A 85 1.98 -27.96 27.94
C GLU A 85 3.01 -28.15 26.80
N PHE A 86 2.98 -27.25 25.81
CA PHE A 86 3.96 -27.23 24.72
C PHE A 86 5.38 -27.07 25.26
N LEU A 87 5.60 -26.16 26.21
CA LEU A 87 6.92 -25.91 26.80
C LEU A 87 7.41 -27.04 27.70
N ASN A 88 6.55 -27.58 28.56
CA ASN A 88 6.96 -28.55 29.58
C ASN A 88 6.92 -30.00 29.08
N ASN A 89 5.91 -30.36 28.28
CA ASN A 89 5.65 -31.74 27.87
C ASN A 89 6.04 -31.99 26.41
N GLY A 90 6.38 -30.95 25.63
CA GLY A 90 6.68 -31.07 24.20
C GLY A 90 5.45 -31.47 23.37
N SER A 91 4.24 -31.15 23.85
CA SER A 91 3.00 -31.41 23.11
C SER A 91 2.95 -30.56 21.84
N LYS A 92 2.06 -30.89 20.90
CA LYS A 92 1.88 -30.08 19.68
C LYS A 92 1.18 -28.76 20.05
N PRO A 93 1.59 -27.61 19.49
CA PRO A 93 0.90 -26.35 19.77
C PRO A 93 -0.52 -26.36 19.21
N ILE A 94 -1.47 -25.89 20.02
CA ILE A 94 -2.88 -25.70 19.69
C ILE A 94 -3.10 -24.19 19.58
N LEU A 95 -3.59 -23.77 18.42
CA LEU A 95 -3.78 -22.37 18.07
C LEU A 95 -5.24 -22.13 17.70
N ASP A 96 -5.82 -21.09 18.29
CA ASP A 96 -7.15 -20.59 17.96
C ASP A 96 -7.01 -19.26 17.23
N GLU A 97 -7.63 -19.14 16.06
CA GLU A 97 -7.65 -17.90 15.29
C GLU A 97 -8.67 -16.92 15.89
N LEU A 98 -8.19 -15.73 16.27
CA LEU A 98 -9.02 -14.64 16.77
C LEU A 98 -9.02 -13.49 15.78
N GLY A 99 -10.20 -12.95 15.51
CA GLY A 99 -10.39 -11.81 14.62
C GLY A 99 -11.62 -11.95 13.71
N PRO A 100 -11.79 -11.00 12.78
CA PRO A 100 -10.87 -9.92 12.47
C PRO A 100 -10.85 -8.80 13.53
N TYR A 101 -9.68 -8.23 13.78
CA TYR A 101 -9.52 -6.90 14.38
C TYR A 101 -9.32 -5.90 13.24
N VAL A 102 -10.27 -4.99 13.08
CA VAL A 102 -10.40 -4.13 11.89
C VAL A 102 -9.91 -2.73 12.20
N TYR A 103 -9.01 -2.22 11.34
CA TYR A 103 -8.60 -0.82 11.37
C TYR A 103 -8.89 -0.16 10.02
N LEU A 104 -9.41 1.06 10.08
CA LEU A 104 -9.52 1.95 8.94
C LEU A 104 -8.22 2.73 8.80
N GLU A 105 -7.68 2.80 7.58
CA GLU A 105 -6.46 3.56 7.29
C GLU A 105 -6.78 4.88 6.61
N ASP A 106 -6.22 5.98 7.12
CA ASP A 106 -6.21 7.26 6.42
C ASP A 106 -4.83 7.46 5.78
N TRP A 107 -4.80 7.60 4.46
CA TRP A 107 -3.55 7.84 3.71
C TRP A 107 -3.45 9.29 3.25
N GLU A 108 -2.30 9.89 3.53
CA GLU A 108 -2.00 11.25 3.10
C GLU A 108 -0.50 11.37 2.79
N LYS A 109 -0.16 12.07 1.71
CA LYS A 109 1.22 12.47 1.42
C LYS A 109 1.40 13.89 1.93
N VAL A 110 2.35 14.08 2.82
CA VAL A 110 2.68 15.36 3.44
C VAL A 110 4.09 15.80 3.04
N ASP A 111 4.41 17.07 3.27
CA ASP A 111 5.73 17.66 2.97
C ASP A 111 6.19 17.42 1.52
N ILE A 112 5.23 17.56 0.59
CA ILE A 112 5.44 17.34 -0.84
C ILE A 112 6.27 18.48 -1.42
N GLU A 113 7.42 18.14 -1.97
CA GLU A 113 8.34 19.03 -2.66
C GLU A 113 8.40 18.64 -4.14
N VAL A 114 8.34 19.64 -5.01
CA VAL A 114 8.48 19.47 -6.46
C VAL A 114 9.92 19.82 -6.81
N ASN A 115 10.65 18.84 -7.34
CA ASN A 115 12.05 19.00 -7.71
C ASN A 115 12.17 19.38 -9.20
N ASP A 116 13.21 20.14 -9.55
CA ASP A 116 13.46 20.63 -10.92
C ASP A 116 13.74 19.51 -11.94
N ASN A 117 14.04 18.29 -11.47
CA ASN A 117 14.33 17.11 -12.31
C ASN A 117 13.09 16.26 -12.62
N ASN A 118 11.89 16.85 -12.64
CA ASN A 118 10.61 16.18 -12.87
C ASN A 118 10.27 15.10 -11.82
N THR A 119 10.81 15.21 -10.60
CA THR A 119 10.48 14.32 -9.49
C THR A 119 9.71 15.03 -8.39
N LEU A 120 9.05 14.24 -7.56
CA LEU A 120 8.32 14.68 -6.37
C LEU A 120 8.89 13.93 -5.17
N SER A 121 9.18 14.66 -4.11
CA SER A 121 9.60 14.09 -2.83
C SER A 121 8.53 14.33 -1.78
N PHE A 122 8.18 13.31 -0.99
CA PHE A 122 7.12 13.42 0.02
C PHE A 122 7.36 12.47 1.20
N ASN A 123 6.65 12.73 2.29
CA ASN A 123 6.55 11.84 3.44
C ASN A 123 5.16 11.20 3.46
N GLN A 124 5.10 9.90 3.69
CA GLN A 124 3.83 9.17 3.75
C GLN A 124 3.29 9.23 5.17
N ARG A 125 2.07 9.75 5.34
CA ARG A 125 1.30 9.69 6.57
C ARG A 125 0.24 8.61 6.45
N LYS A 126 0.21 7.68 7.41
CA LYS A 126 -0.79 6.63 7.55
C LYS A 126 -1.33 6.63 8.97
N VAL A 127 -2.61 6.92 9.14
CA VAL A 127 -3.25 6.86 10.45
C VAL A 127 -4.15 5.63 10.51
N TYR A 128 -4.00 4.83 11.56
CA TYR A 128 -4.79 3.64 11.79
C TYR A 128 -5.83 3.95 12.87
N ARG A 129 -7.12 3.70 12.56
CA ARG A 129 -8.22 3.86 13.51
C ARG A 129 -8.92 2.53 13.70
N PHE A 130 -8.92 2.02 14.92
CA PHE A 130 -9.65 0.81 15.26
C PHE A 130 -11.15 1.01 15.04
N ASN A 131 -11.81 0.01 14.45
CA ASN A 131 -13.24 -0.01 14.23
C ASN A 131 -13.84 -1.23 14.93
N GLU A 132 -14.44 -0.99 16.10
CA GLU A 132 -15.04 -2.03 16.93
C GLU A 132 -16.24 -2.69 16.26
N GLU A 133 -17.07 -1.94 15.53
CA GLU A 133 -18.28 -2.46 14.87
C GLU A 133 -17.99 -3.49 13.77
N LEU A 134 -16.85 -3.33 13.07
CA LEU A 134 -16.39 -4.27 12.04
C LEU A 134 -15.51 -5.39 12.60
N SER A 135 -15.14 -5.31 13.89
CA SER A 135 -14.25 -6.26 14.55
C SER A 135 -15.02 -7.37 15.27
N ALA A 136 -14.39 -8.53 15.43
CA ALA A 136 -14.96 -9.65 16.17
C ALA A 136 -14.81 -9.51 17.70
N GLY A 137 -13.88 -8.66 18.14
CA GLY A 137 -13.55 -8.43 19.54
C GLY A 137 -12.90 -7.07 19.71
N ALA A 138 -12.57 -6.74 20.96
CA ALA A 138 -12.01 -5.43 21.31
C ALA A 138 -10.47 -5.44 21.23
N GLU A 139 -9.87 -4.27 21.05
CA GLU A 139 -8.41 -4.14 20.93
C GLU A 139 -7.67 -4.55 22.23
N ASP A 140 -8.38 -4.59 23.36
CA ASP A 140 -7.89 -5.04 24.67
C ASP A 140 -7.99 -6.56 24.88
N ASP A 141 -8.52 -7.34 23.92
CA ASP A 141 -8.56 -8.80 23.98
C ASP A 141 -7.15 -9.36 24.23
N VAL A 142 -7.02 -10.17 25.28
CA VAL A 142 -5.76 -10.76 25.69
C VAL A 142 -5.47 -12.03 24.89
N VAL A 143 -4.26 -12.09 24.34
CA VAL A 143 -3.77 -13.21 23.54
C VAL A 143 -2.44 -13.72 24.08
N VAL A 144 -2.26 -15.03 24.03
CA VAL A 144 -1.00 -15.72 24.35
C VAL A 144 -0.23 -15.92 23.06
N VAL A 145 0.90 -15.22 22.92
CA VAL A 145 1.73 -15.25 21.70
C VAL A 145 3.21 -15.45 22.05
N PRO A 146 4.04 -15.91 21.09
CA PRO A 146 5.49 -16.01 21.32
C PRO A 146 6.08 -14.66 21.71
N ASN A 147 6.96 -14.64 22.72
CA ASN A 147 7.71 -13.44 23.09
C ASN A 147 8.78 -13.16 22.03
N ILE A 148 8.41 -12.39 21.00
CA ILE A 148 9.29 -12.05 19.88
C ILE A 148 10.58 -11.35 20.34
N PRO A 149 10.55 -10.33 21.23
CA PRO A 149 11.77 -9.74 21.80
C PRO A 149 12.76 -10.75 22.35
N MET A 150 12.30 -11.66 23.21
CA MET A 150 13.11 -12.71 23.82
C MET A 150 13.68 -13.66 22.76
N LEU A 151 12.85 -14.10 21.81
CA LEU A 151 13.27 -15.01 20.74
C LEU A 151 14.31 -14.34 19.82
N SER A 152 14.12 -13.07 19.48
CA SER A 152 15.07 -12.28 18.70
C SER A 152 16.40 -12.10 19.43
N ALA A 153 16.38 -11.75 20.73
CA ALA A 153 17.58 -11.61 21.55
C ALA A 153 18.33 -12.96 21.68
N THR A 154 17.60 -14.05 21.92
CA THR A 154 18.17 -15.40 22.00
C THR A 154 18.82 -15.80 20.69
N SER A 155 18.13 -15.59 19.56
CA SER A 155 18.64 -15.89 18.22
C SER A 155 19.93 -15.14 17.91
N GLN A 156 19.99 -13.84 18.20
CA GLN A 156 21.19 -13.01 18.01
C GLN A 156 22.36 -13.47 18.92
N SER A 157 22.06 -13.90 20.15
CA SER A 157 23.07 -14.35 21.11
C SER A 157 23.64 -15.75 20.84
N LYS A 158 23.07 -16.51 19.89
CA LYS A 158 23.44 -17.92 19.62
C LYS A 158 24.94 -18.12 19.36
N HIS A 159 25.55 -17.17 18.66
CA HIS A 159 26.97 -17.18 18.27
C HIS A 159 27.87 -16.34 19.20
N ALA A 160 27.31 -15.72 20.25
CA ALA A 160 28.09 -14.96 21.22
C ALA A 160 28.94 -15.87 22.10
N ALA A 161 29.97 -15.28 22.74
CA ALA A 161 30.83 -15.99 23.68
C ALA A 161 30.01 -16.66 24.80
N ARG A 162 30.47 -17.83 25.26
CA ARG A 162 29.75 -18.65 26.25
C ARG A 162 29.37 -17.88 27.52
N PHE A 163 30.24 -16.98 27.99
CA PHE A 163 29.97 -16.15 29.16
C PHE A 163 28.81 -15.17 28.93
N LEU A 164 28.69 -14.57 27.74
CA LEU A 164 27.59 -13.67 27.39
C LEU A 164 26.27 -14.43 27.30
N ARG A 165 26.29 -15.63 26.72
CA ARG A 165 25.11 -16.51 26.67
C ARG A 165 24.64 -16.92 28.07
N LEU A 166 25.57 -17.24 28.97
CA LEU A 166 25.25 -17.56 30.37
C LEU A 166 24.68 -16.34 31.09
N ALA A 167 25.30 -15.16 30.94
CA ALA A 167 24.80 -13.93 31.53
C ALA A 167 23.38 -13.60 31.03
N MET A 168 23.12 -13.73 29.73
CA MET A 168 21.80 -13.53 29.15
C MET A 168 20.77 -14.52 29.71
N ALA A 169 21.11 -15.81 29.83
CA ALA A 169 20.24 -16.82 30.44
C ALA A 169 19.94 -16.50 31.91
N SER A 170 20.93 -16.05 32.68
CA SER A 170 20.74 -15.60 34.07
C SER A 170 19.81 -14.39 34.16
N ILE A 171 19.97 -13.41 33.28
CA ILE A 171 19.08 -12.23 33.22
C ILE A 171 17.64 -12.65 32.92
N MET A 172 17.43 -13.55 31.94
CA MET A 172 16.10 -14.04 31.62
C MET A 172 15.42 -14.76 32.79
N ASP A 173 16.17 -15.58 33.53
CA ASP A 173 15.63 -16.27 34.71
C ASP A 173 15.36 -15.32 35.89
N ILE A 174 16.22 -14.32 36.12
CA ILE A 174 16.02 -13.28 37.15
C ILE A 174 14.77 -12.45 36.85
N LEU A 175 14.60 -12.03 35.59
CA LEU A 175 13.44 -11.26 35.15
C LEU A 175 12.18 -12.12 34.91
N LYS A 176 12.27 -13.44 35.08
CA LYS A 176 11.17 -14.39 34.85
C LYS A 176 10.55 -14.24 33.46
N ILE A 177 11.38 -13.99 32.45
CA ILE A 177 10.94 -13.84 31.06
C ILE A 177 10.54 -15.21 30.53
N LYS A 178 9.30 -15.31 30.05
CA LYS A 178 8.73 -16.52 29.48
C LYS A 178 8.82 -16.52 27.95
N PRO A 179 8.96 -17.70 27.29
CA PRO A 179 8.91 -17.82 25.83
C PRO A 179 7.59 -17.40 25.18
N PHE A 180 6.50 -17.40 25.95
CA PHE A 180 5.19 -16.90 25.56
C PHE A 180 4.79 -15.78 26.51
N VAL A 181 4.11 -14.78 25.97
CA VAL A 181 3.65 -13.60 26.69
C VAL A 181 2.15 -13.43 26.47
N GLU A 182 1.47 -13.00 27.53
CA GLU A 182 0.08 -12.56 27.50
C GLU A 182 0.06 -11.05 27.28
N VAL A 183 -0.47 -10.60 26.14
CA VAL A 183 -0.59 -9.19 25.77
C VAL A 183 -1.93 -8.93 25.13
N SER A 184 -2.42 -7.70 25.16
CA SER A 184 -3.58 -7.36 24.34
C SER A 184 -3.23 -7.30 22.85
N VAL A 185 -4.22 -7.44 21.98
CA VAL A 185 -4.03 -7.28 20.52
C VAL A 185 -3.49 -5.89 20.19
N GLY A 186 -3.99 -4.84 20.84
CA GLY A 186 -3.48 -3.48 20.69
C GLY A 186 -2.02 -3.34 21.10
N GLN A 187 -1.63 -3.93 22.23
CA GLN A 187 -0.25 -3.94 22.70
C GLN A 187 0.67 -4.68 21.72
N LEU A 188 0.26 -5.85 21.24
CA LEU A 188 1.02 -6.63 20.26
C LEU A 188 1.28 -5.85 18.96
N LEU A 189 0.30 -5.08 18.51
CA LEU A 189 0.40 -4.30 17.28
C LEU A 189 1.15 -2.99 17.48
N TRP A 190 0.75 -2.19 18.46
CA TRP A 190 1.17 -0.79 18.57
C TRP A 190 2.35 -0.56 19.50
N GLY A 191 2.57 -1.43 20.48
CA GLY A 191 3.64 -1.27 21.45
C GLY A 191 3.30 -1.82 22.83
N TYR A 192 4.25 -2.56 23.41
CA TYR A 192 4.33 -2.78 24.85
C TYR A 192 5.79 -2.72 25.32
N GLU A 193 5.98 -2.32 26.57
CA GLU A 193 7.30 -2.30 27.20
C GLU A 193 7.72 -3.74 27.58
N ASP A 194 8.74 -4.27 26.90
CA ASP A 194 9.33 -5.56 27.24
C ASP A 194 10.52 -5.39 28.22
N PRO A 195 10.64 -6.23 29.28
CA PRO A 195 11.73 -6.14 30.24
C PRO A 195 13.14 -6.23 29.63
N LEU A 196 13.33 -6.99 28.55
CA LEU A 196 14.63 -7.07 27.86
C LEU A 196 14.95 -5.77 27.11
N LEU A 197 13.95 -5.16 26.47
CA LEU A 197 14.13 -3.87 25.80
C LEU A 197 14.50 -2.80 26.82
N LYS A 198 13.85 -2.80 27.99
CA LYS A 198 14.17 -1.87 29.08
C LYS A 198 15.62 -2.03 29.55
N LEU A 199 16.05 -3.27 29.84
CA LEU A 199 17.45 -3.52 30.22
C LEU A 199 18.45 -3.16 29.12
N ALA A 200 18.11 -3.44 27.86
CA ALA A 200 18.98 -3.09 26.74
C ALA A 200 19.21 -1.58 26.66
N LYS A 201 18.21 -0.74 26.94
CA LYS A 201 18.37 0.73 26.97
C LYS A 201 19.37 1.20 28.03
N ASP A 202 19.39 0.53 29.18
CA ASP A 202 20.22 0.91 30.33
C ASP A 202 21.66 0.40 30.19
N VAL A 203 21.86 -0.75 29.55
CA VAL A 203 23.16 -1.44 29.50
C VAL A 203 23.90 -1.24 28.18
N VAL A 204 23.20 -1.07 27.06
CA VAL A 204 23.84 -1.00 25.73
C VAL A 204 24.40 0.41 25.47
N PRO A 205 25.66 0.52 24.99
CA PRO A 205 26.28 1.80 24.61
C PRO A 205 25.43 2.60 23.63
N LYS A 206 25.52 3.93 23.67
CA LYS A 206 24.68 4.84 22.87
C LYS A 206 24.80 4.57 21.36
N GLU A 207 25.94 4.08 20.90
CA GLU A 207 26.24 3.78 19.50
C GLU A 207 25.52 2.52 18.99
N GLN A 208 25.02 1.66 19.89
CA GLN A 208 24.32 0.41 19.57
C GLN A 208 22.88 0.39 20.11
N LYS A 209 22.35 1.52 20.57
CA LYS A 209 20.99 1.61 21.08
C LYS A 209 19.99 1.21 20.00
N LEU A 210 19.02 0.40 20.40
CA LEU A 210 17.90 0.06 19.55
C LEU A 210 17.09 1.34 19.24
N PRO A 211 16.66 1.56 18.00
CA PRO A 211 15.92 2.76 17.61
C PRO A 211 14.46 2.76 18.09
N TYR A 212 14.05 1.73 18.84
CA TYR A 212 12.69 1.53 19.32
C TYR A 212 12.65 1.38 20.84
N GLU A 213 11.63 1.99 21.44
CA GLU A 213 11.46 2.03 22.89
C GLU A 213 10.58 0.91 23.42
N GLU A 214 9.60 0.51 22.62
CA GLU A 214 8.67 -0.56 22.92
C GLU A 214 8.71 -1.57 21.77
N PHE A 215 8.14 -2.75 22.00
CA PHE A 215 7.95 -3.73 20.95
C PHE A 215 6.49 -3.73 20.49
N GLY A 216 6.29 -3.61 19.18
CA GLY A 216 5.00 -3.82 18.53
C GLY A 216 5.22 -4.15 17.07
N LEU A 217 4.38 -5.01 16.48
CA LEU A 217 4.50 -5.43 15.09
C LEU A 217 4.40 -4.26 14.09
N MET A 218 3.60 -3.25 14.46
CA MET A 218 3.35 -2.02 13.70
C MET A 218 3.86 -0.78 14.47
N TYR A 219 4.82 -0.98 15.39
CA TYR A 219 5.39 0.11 16.19
C TYR A 219 5.95 1.22 15.30
N GLY A 220 5.59 2.47 15.60
CA GLY A 220 6.01 3.65 14.85
C GLY A 220 5.46 3.76 13.42
N LYS A 221 4.52 2.91 13.01
CA LYS A 221 3.86 3.00 11.69
C LYS A 221 2.64 3.94 11.69
N ASN A 222 2.10 4.27 12.85
CA ASN A 222 0.95 5.17 12.98
C ASN A 222 1.41 6.64 13.00
N GLY A 223 0.99 7.41 12.00
CA GLY A 223 1.36 8.81 11.81
C GLY A 223 2.20 9.04 10.55
N THR A 224 3.08 10.04 10.61
CA THR A 224 3.94 10.42 9.49
C THR A 224 5.23 9.60 9.52
N SER A 225 5.57 8.98 8.40
CA SER A 225 6.84 8.28 8.23
C SER A 225 8.01 9.26 8.18
N ASN A 226 9.12 8.92 8.83
CA ASN A 226 10.39 9.64 8.70
C ASN A 226 11.04 9.42 7.33
N ASP A 227 10.61 8.40 6.59
CA ASP A 227 11.16 8.08 5.28
C ASP A 227 10.66 9.08 4.23
N ARG A 228 11.61 9.74 3.56
CA ARG A 228 11.34 10.62 2.42
C ARG A 228 11.41 9.80 1.13
N VAL A 229 10.29 9.73 0.41
CA VAL A 229 10.16 8.99 -0.84
C VAL A 229 10.24 9.97 -2.00
N THR A 230 11.09 9.67 -2.98
CA THR A 230 11.20 10.45 -4.23
C THR A 230 10.75 9.60 -5.40
N MET A 231 9.85 10.13 -6.23
CA MET A 231 9.34 9.45 -7.42
C MET A 231 9.25 10.41 -8.62
N PHE A 232 9.24 9.88 -9.83
CA PHE A 232 8.97 10.69 -11.02
C PHE A 232 7.50 11.16 -11.02
N SER A 233 7.29 12.37 -11.53
CA SER A 233 5.96 12.99 -11.63
C SER A 233 5.19 12.60 -12.90
N GLY A 234 5.86 11.94 -13.85
CA GLY A 234 5.37 11.72 -15.21
C GLY A 234 5.47 12.95 -16.13
N ALA A 235 5.99 14.09 -15.65
CA ALA A 235 6.00 15.34 -16.43
C ALA A 235 6.99 15.32 -17.61
N GLY A 236 8.15 14.67 -17.44
CA GLY A 236 9.15 14.51 -18.49
C GLY A 236 8.92 13.27 -19.36
N ASP A 237 8.49 12.16 -18.74
CA ASP A 237 8.20 10.89 -19.39
C ASP A 237 7.10 10.19 -18.60
N ILE A 238 5.96 9.96 -19.24
CA ILE A 238 4.78 9.37 -18.59
C ILE A 238 4.96 7.89 -18.24
N THR A 239 5.98 7.24 -18.81
CA THR A 239 6.30 5.85 -18.51
C THR A 239 7.10 5.69 -17.21
N ARG A 240 7.44 6.80 -16.53
CA ARG A 240 8.27 6.83 -15.32
C ARG A 240 7.58 7.48 -14.14
#